data_AF-A0A1G8LU77-F1
#
_entry.id   AF-A0A1G8LU77-F1
#
_cell.length_a   1.000
_cell.length_b   1.000
_cell.length_c   1.000
_cell.angle_alpha   90.00
_cell.angle_beta   90.00
_cell.angle_gamma   90.00
#
_symmetry.space_group_name_H-M   'P 1'
#
loop_
_entity.id
_entity.type
_entity.pdbx_description
1 polymer ?
#
loop_
_entity_poly.entity_id
_entity_poly.type
_entity_poly.pdbx_seq_one_letter_code
_entity_poly.pdbx_strand_id
1 'polypeptide(L)'
;MKQILKALLAPCIAIASAMLLAACSPSTLDFRNAEIVNGKLYRSGSDKPFSGHVTNVPERTVLAGHQEYYPYQSAVSNVLNALGITANYFGVQSLCDVDAEEGVLDGRVVCRMGAGRFLAYEMGFDKGVLDGPIKTYYPNKEDKLLAEATYDDGVLDGTMKVYGLATGRQVLQSTWKKGKPEGKEEIVDDESGKLFSRVFYTKGVVQGEIVRYVRGTDRLAYRAKVVDGMKDGLEEKFDPFSGKLEERREWKMGKPHGDLVRAKLDADNKPTDELALVARYDNGVEVPLKAAAAPAAATNVQGCVDTRVVAFRIQQGDDEVITADQLGEWEAECREGKKP
;
A
#
# COMPACT_ATOMS: atom_id res chain seq x y z
N MET A 1 -6.78 -31.00 -104.58
CA MET A 1 -6.32 -29.69 -104.08
C MET A 1 -7.51 -29.04 -103.38
N LYS A 2 -7.63 -29.09 -102.04
CA LYS A 2 -7.21 -28.04 -101.07
C LYS A 2 -7.74 -26.67 -101.50
N GLN A 3 -8.62 -25.96 -100.76
CA GLN A 3 -8.49 -25.58 -99.34
C GLN A 3 -9.88 -25.38 -98.68
N ILE A 4 -9.97 -25.74 -97.38
CA ILE A 4 -11.05 -25.33 -96.45
C ILE A 4 -10.42 -24.34 -95.47
N LEU A 5 -11.01 -23.14 -95.34
CA LEU A 5 -10.69 -22.14 -94.32
C LEU A 5 -11.05 -22.69 -92.92
N LYS A 6 -10.10 -22.66 -91.98
CA LYS A 6 -10.38 -22.80 -90.54
C LYS A 6 -10.13 -21.45 -89.86
N ALA A 7 -11.16 -20.93 -89.20
CA ALA A 7 -11.08 -19.83 -88.26
C ALA A 7 -10.31 -20.28 -87.01
N LEU A 8 -9.40 -19.44 -86.52
CA LEU A 8 -8.64 -19.63 -85.29
C LEU A 8 -9.23 -18.75 -84.18
N LEU A 9 -9.67 -19.42 -83.12
CA LEU A 9 -10.11 -18.85 -81.85
C LEU A 9 -8.94 -18.19 -81.10
N ALA A 10 -9.24 -17.07 -80.45
CA ALA A 10 -8.40 -16.43 -79.44
C ALA A 10 -8.37 -17.25 -78.13
N PRO A 11 -7.25 -17.25 -77.39
CA PRO A 11 -7.25 -17.60 -75.97
C PRO A 11 -7.14 -16.34 -75.10
N CYS A 12 -8.19 -16.06 -74.33
CA CYS A 12 -8.16 -15.17 -73.18
C CYS A 12 -7.29 -15.80 -72.08
N ILE A 13 -6.18 -15.17 -71.73
CA ILE A 13 -5.38 -15.51 -70.54
C ILE A 13 -6.01 -14.78 -69.35
N ALA A 14 -6.68 -15.53 -68.47
CA ALA A 14 -7.11 -15.02 -67.18
C ALA A 14 -5.92 -15.04 -66.20
N ILE A 15 -5.39 -13.87 -65.88
CA ILE A 15 -4.41 -13.68 -64.81
C ILE A 15 -5.19 -13.68 -63.49
N ALA A 16 -5.11 -14.78 -62.74
CA ALA A 16 -5.64 -14.87 -61.39
C ALA A 16 -4.73 -14.08 -60.43
N SER A 17 -5.09 -12.84 -60.14
CA SER A 17 -4.47 -12.04 -59.08
C SER A 17 -4.79 -12.66 -57.72
N ALA A 18 -3.83 -13.34 -57.12
CA ALA A 18 -3.92 -13.77 -55.72
C ALA A 18 -3.88 -12.54 -54.81
N MET A 19 -5.05 -12.03 -54.44
CA MET A 19 -5.17 -11.09 -53.33
C MET A 19 -4.82 -11.85 -52.05
N LEU A 20 -3.63 -11.57 -51.51
CA LEU A 20 -3.32 -11.82 -50.10
C LEU A 20 -4.29 -10.96 -49.29
N LEU A 21 -5.43 -11.53 -48.92
CA LEU A 21 -6.25 -11.03 -47.83
C LEU A 21 -5.38 -11.15 -46.57
N ALA A 22 -4.63 -10.09 -46.25
CA ALA A 22 -4.28 -9.83 -44.86
C ALA A 22 -5.62 -9.69 -44.13
N ALA A 23 -6.12 -10.81 -43.61
CA ALA A 23 -7.26 -10.80 -42.73
C ALA A 23 -6.85 -9.95 -41.54
N CYS A 24 -7.27 -8.68 -41.54
CA CYS A 24 -7.31 -7.86 -40.35
C CYS A 24 -8.18 -8.61 -39.36
N SER A 25 -7.53 -9.42 -38.52
CA SER A 25 -8.18 -10.10 -37.42
C SER A 25 -8.94 -9.03 -36.64
N PRO A 26 -10.17 -9.31 -36.17
CA PRO A 26 -10.93 -8.33 -35.42
C PRO A 26 -10.04 -7.80 -34.31
N SER A 27 -9.89 -6.47 -34.25
CA SER A 27 -9.10 -5.76 -33.24
C SER A 27 -9.71 -5.90 -31.85
N THR A 28 -10.81 -6.65 -31.70
CA THR A 28 -11.50 -6.94 -30.45
C THR A 28 -11.62 -8.44 -30.24
N LEU A 29 -11.26 -8.90 -29.04
CA LEU A 29 -11.34 -10.29 -28.59
C LEU A 29 -12.17 -10.36 -27.31
N ASP A 30 -13.22 -11.19 -27.28
CA ASP A 30 -13.89 -11.51 -26.02
C ASP A 30 -13.02 -12.52 -25.25
N PHE A 31 -12.78 -12.27 -23.95
CA PHE A 31 -11.90 -13.09 -23.12
C PHE A 31 -12.30 -14.57 -23.06
N ARG A 32 -13.57 -14.93 -23.31
CA ARG A 32 -14.00 -16.34 -23.41
C ARG A 32 -13.33 -17.11 -24.56
N ASN A 33 -12.79 -16.39 -25.53
CA ASN A 33 -12.05 -16.94 -26.66
C ASN A 33 -10.54 -16.65 -26.54
N ALA A 34 -10.06 -16.23 -25.37
CA ALA A 34 -8.67 -15.94 -25.10
C ALA A 34 -8.02 -17.06 -24.26
N GLU A 35 -6.71 -17.21 -24.42
CA GLU A 35 -5.87 -18.09 -23.62
C GLU A 35 -4.68 -17.29 -23.09
N ILE A 36 -4.24 -17.61 -21.87
CA ILE A 36 -3.03 -17.03 -21.28
C ILE A 36 -1.96 -18.10 -21.28
N VAL A 37 -0.88 -17.87 -22.01
CA VAL A 37 0.25 -18.78 -22.13
C VAL A 37 1.50 -18.02 -21.71
N ASN A 38 2.14 -18.47 -20.62
CA ASN A 38 3.32 -17.82 -20.03
C ASN A 38 3.11 -16.31 -19.77
N GLY A 39 1.94 -15.94 -19.25
CA GLY A 39 1.60 -14.54 -18.93
C GLY A 39 1.22 -13.68 -20.13
N LYS A 40 1.29 -14.20 -21.36
CA LYS A 40 0.86 -13.49 -22.57
C LYS A 40 -0.52 -13.91 -23.03
N LEU A 41 -1.28 -12.97 -23.56
CA LEU A 41 -2.62 -13.15 -24.08
C LEU A 41 -2.59 -13.60 -25.54
N TYR A 42 -3.35 -14.65 -25.84
CA TYR A 42 -3.53 -15.22 -27.18
C TYR A 42 -5.01 -15.36 -27.49
N ARG A 43 -5.36 -15.31 -28.77
CA ARG A 43 -6.63 -15.89 -29.23
C ARG A 43 -6.52 -17.41 -29.14
N SER A 44 -7.56 -18.09 -28.68
CA SER A 44 -7.56 -19.56 -28.56
C SER A 44 -7.17 -20.22 -29.89
N GLY A 45 -6.20 -21.13 -29.82
CA GLY A 45 -5.63 -21.82 -30.99
C GLY A 45 -4.65 -20.99 -31.84
N SER A 46 -4.34 -19.75 -31.47
CA SER A 46 -3.32 -18.92 -32.14
C SER A 46 -1.92 -19.25 -31.64
N ASP A 47 -0.94 -19.25 -32.54
CA ASP A 47 0.48 -19.33 -32.23
C ASP A 47 1.13 -17.94 -32.01
N LYS A 48 0.42 -16.87 -32.37
CA LYS A 48 0.88 -15.48 -32.21
C LYS A 48 0.21 -14.80 -31.02
N PRO A 49 0.98 -14.05 -30.21
CA PRO A 49 0.42 -13.20 -29.16
C PRO A 49 -0.60 -12.21 -29.74
N PHE A 50 -1.63 -11.91 -28.97
CA PHE A 50 -2.70 -11.02 -29.40
C PHE A 50 -2.27 -9.56 -29.31
N SER A 51 -2.75 -8.73 -30.23
CA SER A 51 -2.64 -7.28 -30.14
C SER A 51 -3.97 -6.65 -30.53
N GLY A 52 -4.45 -5.71 -29.72
CA GLY A 52 -5.75 -5.07 -29.82
C GLY A 52 -6.50 -5.05 -28.50
N HIS A 53 -7.80 -4.82 -28.60
CA HIS A 53 -8.71 -4.68 -27.47
C HIS A 53 -9.25 -6.05 -27.01
N VAL A 54 -9.31 -6.28 -25.70
CA VAL A 54 -9.89 -7.50 -25.11
C VAL A 54 -10.98 -7.11 -24.12
N THR A 55 -12.16 -7.69 -24.28
CA THR A 55 -13.33 -7.40 -23.43
C THR A 55 -13.60 -8.55 -22.47
N ASN A 56 -14.29 -8.25 -21.38
CA ASN A 56 -14.72 -9.23 -20.36
C ASN A 56 -13.56 -9.98 -19.66
N VAL A 57 -12.39 -9.34 -19.52
CA VAL A 57 -11.24 -9.91 -18.82
C VAL A 57 -11.50 -9.90 -17.30
N PRO A 58 -11.43 -11.02 -16.57
CA PRO A 58 -11.57 -11.00 -15.12
C PRO A 58 -10.51 -10.09 -14.47
N GLU A 59 -10.91 -9.21 -13.54
CA GLU A 59 -9.98 -8.26 -12.90
C GLU A 59 -8.75 -8.93 -12.26
N ARG A 60 -8.92 -10.10 -11.65
CA ARG A 60 -7.81 -10.89 -11.11
C ARG A 60 -6.73 -11.21 -12.16
N THR A 61 -7.08 -11.30 -13.43
CA THR A 61 -6.10 -11.52 -14.52
C THR A 61 -5.25 -10.29 -14.77
N VAL A 62 -5.78 -9.11 -14.46
CA VAL A 62 -5.14 -7.81 -14.68
C VAL A 62 -4.31 -7.39 -13.47
N LEU A 63 -4.80 -7.63 -12.25
CA LEU A 63 -4.16 -7.13 -11.02
C LEU A 63 -3.46 -8.19 -10.19
N ALA A 64 -3.85 -9.48 -10.27
CA ALA A 64 -3.19 -10.50 -9.47
C ALA A 64 -1.79 -10.78 -10.04
N GLY A 65 -0.78 -10.65 -9.19
CA GLY A 65 0.63 -10.86 -9.56
C GLY A 65 1.40 -9.58 -9.86
N HIS A 66 0.72 -8.44 -10.04
CA HIS A 66 1.36 -7.12 -10.15
C HIS A 66 1.77 -6.63 -8.77
N GLN A 67 3.05 -6.82 -8.42
CA GLN A 67 3.60 -6.44 -7.11
C GLN A 67 3.56 -4.93 -6.89
N GLU A 68 3.71 -4.17 -7.97
CA GLU A 68 3.62 -2.71 -8.02
C GLU A 68 2.27 -2.17 -7.55
N TYR A 69 1.18 -2.95 -7.66
CA TYR A 69 -0.15 -2.55 -7.19
C TYR A 69 -0.29 -2.58 -5.66
N TYR A 70 0.51 -3.41 -4.98
CA TYR A 70 0.37 -3.68 -3.56
C TYR A 70 0.51 -2.44 -2.65
N PRO A 71 1.49 -1.52 -2.85
CA PRO A 71 1.61 -0.31 -2.05
C PRO A 71 0.36 0.56 -2.08
N TYR A 72 -0.22 0.76 -3.27
CA TYR A 72 -1.47 1.52 -3.45
C TYR A 72 -2.64 0.84 -2.72
N GLN A 73 -2.83 -0.46 -2.94
CA GLN A 73 -3.89 -1.23 -2.28
C GLN A 73 -3.77 -1.16 -0.75
N SER A 74 -2.58 -1.40 -0.23
CA SER A 74 -2.30 -1.40 1.22
C SER A 74 -2.55 -0.01 1.82
N ALA A 75 -2.10 1.05 1.15
CA ALA A 75 -2.30 2.41 1.64
C ALA A 75 -3.78 2.78 1.71
N VAL A 76 -4.57 2.48 0.68
CA VAL A 76 -6.02 2.71 0.68
C VAL A 76 -6.70 1.88 1.77
N SER A 77 -6.37 0.60 1.90
CA SER A 77 -6.90 -0.28 2.95
C SER A 77 -6.58 0.23 4.36
N ASN A 78 -5.36 0.74 4.60
CA ASN A 78 -4.95 1.28 5.89
C ASN A 78 -5.76 2.53 6.27
N VAL A 79 -6.04 3.42 5.32
CA VAL A 79 -6.89 4.62 5.56
C VAL A 79 -8.31 4.21 5.93
N LEU A 80 -8.89 3.27 5.19
CA LEU A 80 -10.24 2.79 5.45
C LEU A 80 -10.33 2.10 6.82
N ASN A 81 -9.38 1.23 7.14
CA ASN A 81 -9.28 0.58 8.46
C ASN A 81 -9.11 1.60 9.58
N ALA A 82 -8.29 2.64 9.38
CA ALA A 82 -8.11 3.71 10.34
C ALA A 82 -9.43 4.47 10.60
N LEU A 83 -10.26 4.64 9.57
CA LEU A 83 -11.61 5.20 9.68
C LEU A 83 -12.66 4.19 10.19
N GLY A 84 -12.27 2.96 10.54
CA GLY A 84 -13.19 1.91 11.02
C GLY A 84 -14.03 1.26 9.92
N ILE A 85 -13.64 1.41 8.66
CA ILE A 85 -14.33 0.82 7.51
C ILE A 85 -13.65 -0.51 7.16
N THR A 86 -14.28 -1.62 7.57
CA THR A 86 -13.74 -2.98 7.40
C THR A 86 -14.27 -3.71 6.16
N ALA A 87 -14.99 -3.02 5.28
CA ALA A 87 -15.53 -3.62 4.07
C ALA A 87 -14.39 -3.93 3.08
N ASN A 88 -14.43 -5.12 2.48
CA ASN A 88 -13.48 -5.47 1.43
C ASN A 88 -13.92 -4.82 0.11
N TYR A 89 -13.31 -3.69 -0.25
CA TYR A 89 -13.56 -3.01 -1.53
C TYR A 89 -12.64 -3.48 -2.66
N PHE A 90 -11.66 -4.33 -2.36
CA PHE A 90 -10.73 -4.89 -3.33
C PHE A 90 -11.09 -6.34 -3.66
N GLY A 91 -10.72 -6.81 -4.86
CA GLY A 91 -11.01 -8.17 -5.32
C GLY A 91 -12.51 -8.46 -5.49
N VAL A 92 -13.33 -7.42 -5.67
CA VAL A 92 -14.74 -7.59 -6.05
C VAL A 92 -14.80 -8.06 -7.49
N GLN A 93 -15.64 -9.06 -7.77
CA GLN A 93 -15.82 -9.60 -9.11
C GLN A 93 -16.19 -8.49 -10.11
N SER A 94 -15.22 -8.12 -10.93
CA SER A 94 -15.35 -7.15 -12.00
C SER A 94 -14.72 -7.70 -13.27
N LEU A 95 -15.21 -7.20 -14.41
CA LEU A 95 -14.72 -7.54 -15.74
C LEU A 95 -14.14 -6.28 -16.35
N CYS A 96 -13.01 -6.43 -17.03
CA CYS A 96 -12.23 -5.35 -17.59
C CYS A 96 -12.24 -5.40 -19.11
N ASP A 97 -12.32 -4.22 -19.69
CA ASP A 97 -11.91 -3.93 -21.05
C ASP A 97 -10.45 -3.49 -20.98
N VAL A 98 -9.57 -4.16 -21.74
CA VAL A 98 -8.11 -3.94 -21.72
C VAL A 98 -7.57 -3.81 -23.13
N ASP A 99 -6.48 -3.08 -23.28
CA ASP A 99 -5.68 -3.07 -24.51
C ASP A 99 -4.43 -3.93 -24.30
N ALA A 100 -4.00 -4.63 -25.36
CA ALA A 100 -2.81 -5.46 -25.34
C ALA A 100 -1.98 -5.28 -26.61
N GLU A 101 -0.65 -5.34 -26.46
CA GLU A 101 0.33 -5.36 -27.55
C GLU A 101 1.25 -6.57 -27.34
N GLU A 102 1.51 -7.36 -28.39
CA GLU A 102 2.29 -8.61 -28.32
C GLU A 102 1.95 -9.53 -27.12
N GLY A 103 0.66 -9.57 -26.75
CA GLY A 103 0.09 -10.37 -25.67
C GLY A 103 0.30 -9.79 -24.27
N VAL A 104 0.93 -8.63 -24.10
CA VAL A 104 1.07 -7.94 -22.81
C VAL A 104 0.09 -6.77 -22.73
N LEU A 105 -0.32 -6.41 -21.51
CA LEU A 105 -1.20 -5.25 -21.30
C LEU A 105 -0.48 -3.97 -21.73
N ASP A 106 -1.10 -3.19 -22.60
CA ASP A 106 -0.51 -1.94 -23.10
C ASP A 106 -1.64 -0.99 -23.48
N GLY A 107 -1.75 0.12 -22.76
CA GLY A 107 -2.82 1.09 -22.88
C GLY A 107 -3.80 1.08 -21.71
N ARG A 108 -5.06 1.45 -22.00
CA ARG A 108 -6.06 1.73 -20.97
C ARG A 108 -6.77 0.46 -20.52
N VAL A 109 -6.98 0.36 -19.22
CA VAL A 109 -7.81 -0.67 -18.59
C VAL A 109 -8.99 -0.01 -17.89
N VAL A 110 -10.20 -0.52 -18.14
CA VAL A 110 -11.42 -0.09 -17.46
C VAL A 110 -12.17 -1.33 -16.95
N CYS A 111 -12.30 -1.45 -15.64
CA CYS A 111 -13.02 -2.55 -15.00
C CYS A 111 -14.38 -2.10 -14.49
N ARG A 112 -15.41 -2.91 -14.76
CA ARG A 112 -16.80 -2.66 -14.36
C ARG A 112 -17.39 -3.85 -13.61
N MET A 113 -18.32 -3.58 -12.72
CA MET A 113 -19.08 -4.58 -11.96
C MET A 113 -20.60 -4.37 -12.09
N GLY A 114 -21.38 -5.29 -11.53
CA GLY A 114 -22.85 -5.22 -11.59
C GLY A 114 -23.38 -5.30 -13.02
N ALA A 115 -22.83 -6.23 -13.82
CA ALA A 115 -23.12 -6.38 -15.25
C ALA A 115 -22.80 -5.11 -16.08
N GLY A 116 -21.64 -4.50 -15.83
CA GLY A 116 -21.16 -3.33 -16.57
C GLY A 116 -21.69 -1.99 -16.07
N ARG A 117 -22.50 -1.98 -15.00
CA ARG A 117 -23.17 -0.78 -14.50
C ARG A 117 -22.26 0.18 -13.74
N PHE A 118 -21.36 -0.34 -12.90
CA PHE A 118 -20.57 0.47 -11.97
C PHE A 118 -19.09 0.37 -12.32
N LEU A 119 -18.40 1.52 -12.36
CA LEU A 119 -16.93 1.51 -12.42
C LEU A 119 -16.37 0.83 -11.16
N ALA A 120 -15.32 0.04 -11.36
CA ALA A 120 -14.53 -0.58 -10.30
C ALA A 120 -13.12 -0.01 -10.31
N TYR A 121 -12.49 0.00 -11.49
CA TYR A 121 -11.14 0.50 -11.70
C TYR A 121 -10.98 1.20 -13.04
N GLU A 122 -10.09 2.17 -13.08
CA GLU A 122 -9.48 2.69 -14.30
C GLU A 122 -7.97 2.77 -14.09
N MET A 123 -7.17 2.29 -15.03
CA MET A 123 -5.71 2.33 -14.96
C MET A 123 -5.07 2.30 -16.34
N GLY A 124 -3.76 2.51 -16.40
CA GLY A 124 -2.95 2.36 -17.59
C GLY A 124 -1.83 1.34 -17.40
N PHE A 125 -1.40 0.74 -18.49
CA PHE A 125 -0.20 -0.08 -18.58
C PHE A 125 0.68 0.40 -19.73
N ASP A 126 2.00 0.38 -19.57
CA ASP A 126 2.99 0.44 -20.65
C ASP A 126 3.76 -0.88 -20.64
N LYS A 127 3.70 -1.64 -21.73
CA LYS A 127 4.42 -2.94 -21.89
C LYS A 127 4.29 -3.89 -20.71
N GLY A 128 3.09 -3.99 -20.13
CA GLY A 128 2.75 -4.90 -19.05
C GLY A 128 3.06 -4.38 -17.64
N VAL A 129 3.50 -3.14 -17.49
CA VAL A 129 3.78 -2.50 -16.20
C VAL A 129 2.75 -1.39 -15.95
N LEU A 130 2.23 -1.25 -14.72
CA LEU A 130 1.32 -0.14 -14.39
C LEU A 130 1.99 1.21 -14.67
N ASP A 131 1.33 2.05 -15.47
CA ASP A 131 1.84 3.37 -15.83
C ASP A 131 0.71 4.39 -15.93
N GLY A 132 0.99 5.61 -15.46
CA GLY A 132 0.03 6.70 -15.45
C GLY A 132 -1.03 6.59 -14.34
N PRO A 133 -2.22 7.20 -14.52
CA PRO A 133 -3.20 7.34 -13.45
C PRO A 133 -3.90 6.01 -13.12
N ILE A 134 -4.08 5.74 -11.83
CA ILE A 134 -4.99 4.70 -11.32
C ILE A 134 -6.14 5.36 -10.57
N LYS A 135 -7.35 4.80 -10.74
CA LYS A 135 -8.55 5.14 -9.99
C LYS A 135 -9.26 3.89 -9.52
N THR A 136 -9.71 3.90 -8.28
CA THR A 136 -10.56 2.85 -7.70
C THR A 136 -11.87 3.46 -7.23
N TYR A 137 -12.96 2.76 -7.47
CA TYR A 137 -14.32 3.21 -7.18
C TYR A 137 -14.97 2.33 -6.10
N TYR A 138 -15.91 2.93 -5.36
CA TYR A 138 -16.68 2.19 -4.37
C TYR A 138 -17.60 1.16 -5.05
N PRO A 139 -17.54 -0.13 -4.66
CA PRO A 139 -18.37 -1.19 -5.22
C PRO A 139 -19.87 -0.90 -5.12
N ASN A 140 -20.60 -1.13 -6.21
CA ASN A 140 -22.05 -0.94 -6.31
C ASN A 140 -22.52 0.48 -5.92
N LYS A 141 -21.65 1.49 -6.05
CA LYS A 141 -21.97 2.91 -5.90
C LYS A 141 -21.73 3.57 -7.24
N GLU A 142 -22.69 4.36 -7.69
CA GLU A 142 -22.65 5.02 -9.00
C GLU A 142 -21.43 5.93 -9.10
N ASP A 143 -20.39 5.40 -9.76
CA ASP A 143 -19.09 6.00 -10.08
C ASP A 143 -18.47 6.84 -8.95
N LYS A 144 -18.70 6.43 -7.70
CA LYS A 144 -18.17 7.14 -6.54
C LYS A 144 -16.71 6.77 -6.34
N LEU A 145 -15.82 7.74 -6.57
CA LEU A 145 -14.38 7.55 -6.42
C LEU A 145 -14.01 7.23 -4.97
N LEU A 146 -13.21 6.19 -4.78
CA LEU A 146 -12.64 5.78 -3.49
C LEU A 146 -11.20 6.31 -3.38
N ALA A 147 -10.39 6.11 -4.40
CA ALA A 147 -8.99 6.51 -4.37
C ALA A 147 -8.45 6.78 -5.78
N GLU A 148 -7.41 7.60 -5.86
CA GLU A 148 -6.65 7.82 -7.09
C GLU A 148 -5.16 8.06 -6.78
N ALA A 149 -4.30 7.66 -7.72
CA ALA A 149 -2.86 7.89 -7.66
C ALA A 149 -2.23 7.88 -9.07
N THR A 150 -0.91 7.96 -9.15
CA THR A 150 -0.17 7.91 -10.41
C THR A 150 1.04 7.00 -10.28
N TYR A 151 1.31 6.25 -11.34
CA TYR A 151 2.50 5.43 -11.51
C TYR A 151 3.40 6.04 -12.58
N ASP A 152 4.70 5.86 -12.40
CA ASP A 152 5.76 6.11 -13.37
C ASP A 152 6.58 4.82 -13.48
N ASP A 153 6.44 4.11 -14.61
CA ASP A 153 7.14 2.83 -14.88
C ASP A 153 7.01 1.81 -13.72
N GLY A 154 5.78 1.55 -13.28
CA GLY A 154 5.48 0.61 -12.19
C GLY A 154 5.79 1.12 -10.80
N VAL A 155 6.19 2.39 -10.66
CA VAL A 155 6.51 2.98 -9.37
C VAL A 155 5.46 4.01 -8.98
N LEU A 156 4.80 3.80 -7.84
CA LEU A 156 3.86 4.75 -7.27
C LEU A 156 4.61 6.05 -6.90
N ASP A 157 4.37 7.13 -7.65
CA ASP A 157 5.05 8.41 -7.49
C ASP A 157 4.08 9.57 -7.70
N GLY A 158 4.23 10.63 -6.89
CA GLY A 158 3.36 11.79 -6.91
C GLY A 158 2.29 11.76 -5.82
N THR A 159 1.08 12.22 -6.15
CA THR A 159 0.03 12.42 -5.15
C THR A 159 -0.99 11.29 -5.17
N MET A 160 -1.21 10.66 -4.02
CA MET A 160 -2.32 9.74 -3.78
C MET A 160 -3.41 10.45 -2.99
N LYS A 161 -4.68 10.20 -3.35
CA LYS A 161 -5.85 10.71 -2.63
C LYS A 161 -6.81 9.60 -2.30
N VAL A 162 -7.48 9.72 -1.15
CA VAL A 162 -8.57 8.83 -0.73
C VAL A 162 -9.76 9.69 -0.36
N TYR A 163 -10.95 9.24 -0.75
CA TYR A 163 -12.21 9.93 -0.58
C TYR A 163 -13.14 9.12 0.32
N GLY A 164 -14.02 9.79 1.08
CA GLY A 164 -14.95 9.17 2.01
C GLY A 164 -16.27 8.75 1.37
N LEU A 165 -16.86 7.67 1.89
CA LEU A 165 -18.09 7.06 1.35
C LEU A 165 -19.37 7.85 1.71
N ALA A 166 -19.42 8.53 2.84
CA ALA A 166 -20.61 9.28 3.27
C ALA A 166 -20.74 10.58 2.46
N THR A 167 -19.70 11.41 2.46
CA THR A 167 -19.80 12.76 1.85
C THR A 167 -19.07 12.90 0.52
N GLY A 168 -18.10 12.02 0.23
CA GLY A 168 -17.18 12.19 -0.91
C GLY A 168 -16.01 13.14 -0.62
N ARG A 169 -15.87 13.61 0.62
CA ARG A 169 -14.74 14.43 1.06
C ARG A 169 -13.43 13.69 0.82
N GLN A 170 -12.41 14.42 0.37
CA GLN A 170 -11.03 13.92 0.41
C GLN A 170 -10.60 13.72 1.87
N VAL A 171 -10.51 12.46 2.29
CA VAL A 171 -10.13 12.07 3.66
C VAL A 171 -8.63 11.96 3.84
N LEU A 172 -7.89 11.78 2.73
CA LEU A 172 -6.43 11.74 2.70
C LEU A 172 -5.89 12.40 1.43
N GLN A 173 -4.77 13.11 1.58
CA GLN A 173 -3.81 13.35 0.50
C GLN A 173 -2.42 12.97 1.00
N SER A 174 -1.75 12.08 0.28
CA SER A 174 -0.41 11.58 0.62
C SER A 174 0.55 11.80 -0.55
N THR A 175 1.80 12.13 -0.25
CA THR A 175 2.85 12.30 -1.26
C THR A 175 3.71 11.06 -1.27
N TRP A 176 3.97 10.53 -2.46
CA TRP A 176 4.77 9.35 -2.71
C TRP A 176 5.98 9.73 -3.55
N LYS A 177 7.14 9.16 -3.22
CA LYS A 177 8.37 9.29 -4.01
C LYS A 177 8.99 7.91 -4.14
N LYS A 178 9.21 7.46 -5.36
CA LYS A 178 9.82 6.15 -5.64
C LYS A 178 9.16 4.99 -4.87
N GLY A 179 7.82 4.96 -4.85
CA GLY A 179 7.04 3.92 -4.19
C GLY A 179 6.96 4.02 -2.67
N LYS A 180 7.43 5.11 -2.05
CA LYS A 180 7.42 5.30 -0.59
C LYS A 180 6.70 6.59 -0.19
N PRO A 181 5.91 6.60 0.91
CA PRO A 181 5.29 7.82 1.40
C PRO A 181 6.35 8.79 1.94
N GLU A 182 6.12 10.09 1.74
CA GLU A 182 7.04 11.17 2.07
C GLU A 182 6.28 12.39 2.61
N GLY A 183 6.75 12.93 3.74
CA GLY A 183 6.20 14.13 4.35
C GLY A 183 5.01 13.89 5.26
N LYS A 184 4.27 14.97 5.53
CA LYS A 184 3.14 14.99 6.46
C LYS A 184 1.92 14.33 5.83
N GLU A 185 1.34 13.37 6.53
CA GLU A 185 0.10 12.70 6.18
C GLU A 185 -0.97 12.98 7.25
N GLU A 186 -2.15 13.42 6.80
CA GLU A 186 -3.29 13.72 7.67
C GLU A 186 -4.54 12.98 7.14
N ILE A 187 -5.17 12.20 8.02
CA ILE A 187 -6.47 11.58 7.77
C ILE A 187 -7.52 12.40 8.49
N VAL A 188 -8.58 12.81 7.78
CA VAL A 188 -9.74 13.50 8.36
C VAL A 188 -10.97 12.59 8.38
N ASP A 189 -11.85 12.81 9.33
CA ASP A 189 -13.15 12.17 9.39
C ASP A 189 -14.06 12.67 8.24
N ASP A 190 -14.70 11.75 7.53
CA ASP A 190 -15.49 12.05 6.33
C ASP A 190 -16.68 12.99 6.63
N GLU A 191 -17.45 12.68 7.68
CA GLU A 191 -18.68 13.39 8.02
C GLU A 191 -18.38 14.77 8.61
N SER A 192 -17.55 14.82 9.65
CA SER A 192 -17.25 16.07 10.37
C SER A 192 -16.17 16.92 9.71
N GLY A 193 -15.26 16.30 8.96
CA GLY A 193 -14.06 16.96 8.44
C GLY A 193 -12.95 17.21 9.46
N LYS A 194 -13.12 16.76 10.70
CA LYS A 194 -12.12 16.97 11.75
C LYS A 194 -10.92 16.04 11.56
N LEU A 195 -9.76 16.50 12.00
CA LEU A 195 -8.53 15.72 11.97
C LEU A 195 -8.71 14.45 12.81
N PHE A 196 -8.46 13.30 12.21
CA PHE A 196 -8.50 12.01 12.89
C PHE A 196 -7.09 11.50 13.21
N SER A 197 -6.15 11.58 12.26
CA SER A 197 -4.78 11.08 12.44
C SER A 197 -3.78 11.98 11.73
N ARG A 198 -2.61 12.18 12.33
CA ARG A 198 -1.45 12.82 11.72
C ARG A 198 -0.21 11.95 11.94
N VAL A 199 0.53 11.75 10.85
CA VAL A 199 1.80 11.02 10.81
C VAL A 199 2.76 11.78 9.90
N PHE A 200 4.07 11.63 10.10
CA PHE A 200 5.08 12.16 9.21
C PHE A 200 5.98 11.03 8.72
N TYR A 201 6.23 10.98 7.42
CA TYR A 201 7.08 9.99 6.78
C TYR A 201 8.35 10.62 6.23
N THR A 202 9.45 9.88 6.28
CA THR A 202 10.69 10.20 5.57
C THR A 202 11.20 8.92 4.93
N LYS A 203 11.37 8.91 3.60
CA LYS A 203 11.75 7.71 2.83
C LYS A 203 10.89 6.47 3.18
N GLY A 204 9.60 6.65 3.40
CA GLY A 204 8.65 5.58 3.75
C GLY A 204 8.63 5.16 5.22
N VAL A 205 9.44 5.77 6.08
CA VAL A 205 9.55 5.43 7.51
C VAL A 205 8.88 6.52 8.34
N VAL A 206 8.09 6.12 9.35
CA VAL A 206 7.45 7.08 10.27
C VAL A 206 8.51 7.76 11.13
N GLN A 207 8.41 9.09 11.22
CA GLN A 207 9.31 9.94 12.00
C GLN A 207 8.52 10.95 12.83
N GLY A 208 9.10 11.38 13.95
CA GLY A 208 8.56 12.45 14.77
C GLY A 208 7.43 11.99 15.70
N GLU A 209 6.21 12.46 15.47
CA GLU A 209 5.08 12.21 16.37
C GLU A 209 3.86 11.69 15.59
N ILE A 210 3.31 10.56 16.07
CA ILE A 210 1.98 10.09 15.68
C ILE A 210 0.97 10.75 16.59
N VAL A 211 -0.08 11.35 16.03
CA VAL A 211 -1.19 11.94 16.79
C VAL A 211 -2.51 11.39 16.26
N ARG A 212 -3.41 10.95 17.14
CA ARG A 212 -4.78 10.54 16.77
C ARG A 212 -5.81 11.15 17.70
N TYR A 213 -6.94 11.52 17.12
CA TYR A 213 -8.09 12.09 17.80
C TYR A 213 -9.26 11.11 17.76
N VAL A 214 -10.20 11.27 18.69
CA VAL A 214 -11.49 10.57 18.63
C VAL A 214 -12.25 11.07 17.40
N ARG A 215 -12.71 10.15 16.55
CA ARG A 215 -13.44 10.46 15.31
C ARG A 215 -14.56 11.47 15.56
N GLY A 216 -14.68 12.45 14.67
CA GLY A 216 -15.72 13.47 14.77
C GLY A 216 -15.48 14.57 15.80
N THR A 217 -14.34 14.56 16.52
CA THR A 217 -14.06 15.49 17.63
C THR A 217 -12.64 16.05 17.57
N ASP A 218 -12.33 17.01 18.45
CA ASP A 218 -10.97 17.52 18.66
C ASP A 218 -10.29 16.89 19.90
N ARG A 219 -10.88 15.80 20.44
CA ARG A 219 -10.36 15.13 21.63
C ARG A 219 -9.20 14.23 21.26
N LEU A 220 -8.03 14.47 21.84
CA LEU A 220 -6.87 13.62 21.68
C LEU A 220 -7.18 12.21 22.23
N ALA A 221 -6.88 11.18 21.45
CA ALA A 221 -7.05 9.77 21.83
C ALA A 221 -5.69 9.09 22.05
N TYR A 222 -4.68 9.48 21.26
CA TYR A 222 -3.38 8.83 21.27
C TYR A 222 -2.29 9.76 20.74
N ARG A 223 -1.11 9.69 21.33
CA ARG A 223 0.11 10.23 20.73
C ARG A 223 1.32 9.38 21.09
N ALA A 224 2.30 9.32 20.19
CA ALA A 224 3.57 8.66 20.46
C ALA A 224 4.71 9.28 19.67
N LYS A 225 5.88 9.39 20.30
CA LYS A 225 7.12 9.72 19.59
C LYS A 225 7.70 8.50 18.89
N VAL A 226 8.21 8.72 17.68
CA VAL A 226 8.74 7.70 16.79
C VAL A 226 10.02 8.22 16.15
N VAL A 227 11.06 7.40 16.17
CA VAL A 227 12.32 7.63 15.46
C VAL A 227 12.63 6.38 14.66
N ASP A 228 12.92 6.54 13.37
CA ASP A 228 13.24 5.45 12.45
C ASP A 228 12.18 4.32 12.47
N GLY A 229 10.90 4.70 12.54
CA GLY A 229 9.77 3.77 12.56
C GLY A 229 9.53 3.06 13.89
N MET A 230 10.39 3.27 14.88
CA MET A 230 10.28 2.66 16.20
C MET A 230 9.81 3.69 17.23
N LYS A 231 8.95 3.27 18.17
CA LYS A 231 8.60 4.15 19.29
C LYS A 231 9.86 4.50 20.08
N ASP A 232 10.13 5.78 20.23
CA ASP A 232 11.28 6.29 20.96
C ASP A 232 10.89 7.60 21.65
N GLY A 233 10.78 7.56 22.96
CA GLY A 233 10.20 8.59 23.82
C GLY A 233 8.80 8.25 24.34
N LEU A 234 8.02 9.28 24.65
CA LEU A 234 6.72 9.14 25.31
C LEU A 234 5.62 8.66 24.36
N GLU A 235 4.82 7.71 24.85
CA GLU A 235 3.52 7.30 24.35
C GLU A 235 2.45 7.64 25.39
N GLU A 236 1.34 8.22 24.95
CA GLU A 236 0.20 8.58 25.78
C GLU A 236 -1.12 8.12 25.13
N LYS A 237 -2.00 7.55 25.94
CA LYS A 237 -3.37 7.15 25.57
C LYS A 237 -4.36 7.90 26.44
N PHE A 238 -5.46 8.32 25.84
CA PHE A 238 -6.47 9.14 26.50
C PHE A 238 -7.85 8.51 26.34
N ASP A 239 -8.66 8.63 27.39
CA ASP A 239 -10.03 8.14 27.38
C ASP A 239 -10.85 8.88 26.32
N PRO A 240 -11.47 8.16 25.38
CA PRO A 240 -12.20 8.79 24.30
C PRO A 240 -13.43 9.59 24.78
N PHE A 241 -13.91 9.41 26.02
CA PHE A 241 -15.12 10.06 26.54
C PHE A 241 -14.87 11.28 27.45
N SER A 242 -13.87 11.22 28.32
CA SER A 242 -13.49 12.30 29.23
C SER A 242 -12.31 13.11 28.70
N GLY A 243 -11.45 12.51 27.87
CA GLY A 243 -10.18 13.10 27.44
C GLY A 243 -9.07 13.02 28.50
N LYS A 244 -9.30 12.32 29.61
CA LYS A 244 -8.27 12.12 30.66
C LYS A 244 -7.19 11.16 30.19
N LEU A 245 -5.97 11.36 30.67
CA LEU A 245 -4.85 10.47 30.39
C LEU A 245 -5.11 9.10 31.05
N GLU A 246 -5.18 8.04 30.25
CA GLU A 246 -5.38 6.66 30.74
C GLU A 246 -4.06 5.96 31.02
N GLU A 247 -3.10 6.14 30.13
CA GLU A 247 -1.82 5.44 30.16
C GLU A 247 -0.73 6.34 29.59
N ARG A 248 0.41 6.40 30.27
CA ARG A 248 1.65 6.96 29.73
C ARG A 248 2.76 5.93 29.90
N ARG A 249 3.51 5.72 28.83
CA ARG A 249 4.65 4.80 28.77
C ARG A 249 5.80 5.48 28.04
N GLU A 250 7.01 5.23 28.48
CA GLU A 250 8.22 5.63 27.76
C GLU A 250 8.82 4.44 26.99
N TRP A 251 9.40 4.76 25.84
CA TRP A 251 9.98 3.82 24.90
C TRP A 251 11.40 4.25 24.57
N LYS A 252 12.26 3.29 24.25
CA LYS A 252 13.57 3.51 23.67
C LYS A 252 13.81 2.44 22.63
N MET A 253 14.09 2.82 21.38
CA MET A 253 14.31 1.90 20.27
C MET A 253 13.24 0.79 20.17
N GLY A 254 11.97 1.17 20.29
CA GLY A 254 10.83 0.26 20.18
C GLY A 254 10.59 -0.65 21.40
N LYS A 255 11.39 -0.55 22.46
CA LYS A 255 11.24 -1.30 23.71
C LYS A 255 10.74 -0.41 24.83
N PRO A 256 9.85 -0.89 25.73
CA PRO A 256 9.48 -0.13 26.93
C PRO A 256 10.71 0.22 27.76
N HIS A 257 10.86 1.48 28.16
CA HIS A 257 11.96 1.96 28.99
C HIS A 257 11.43 3.08 29.88
N GLY A 258 11.74 3.08 31.18
CA GLY A 258 11.18 4.02 32.13
C GLY A 258 9.83 3.58 32.70
N ASP A 259 9.04 4.55 33.13
CA ASP A 259 7.81 4.30 33.90
C ASP A 259 6.60 4.03 32.99
N LEU A 260 5.82 3.02 33.38
CA LEU A 260 4.45 2.84 32.94
C LEU A 260 3.53 3.37 34.06
N VAL A 261 2.82 4.45 33.76
CA VAL A 261 1.79 4.98 34.65
C VAL A 261 0.42 4.83 34.02
N ARG A 262 -0.59 4.56 34.85
CA ARG A 262 -2.00 4.51 34.43
C ARG A 262 -2.88 5.31 35.36
N ALA A 263 -3.96 5.87 34.85
CA ALA A 263 -4.98 6.47 35.70
C ALA A 263 -5.59 5.43 36.64
N LYS A 264 -5.78 5.82 37.90
CA LYS A 264 -6.65 5.09 38.81
C LYS A 264 -8.09 5.20 38.31
N LEU A 265 -8.86 4.14 38.53
CA LEU A 265 -10.26 4.09 38.17
C LEU A 265 -11.14 4.51 39.36
N ASP A 266 -12.22 5.22 39.07
CA ASP A 266 -13.28 5.49 40.04
C ASP A 266 -14.23 4.28 40.21
N ALA A 267 -15.28 4.46 41.01
CA ALA A 267 -16.27 3.41 41.27
C ALA A 267 -17.05 2.96 40.01
N ASP A 268 -17.06 3.77 38.95
CA ASP A 268 -17.72 3.48 37.67
C ASP A 268 -16.73 2.94 36.62
N ASN A 269 -15.51 2.56 37.03
CA ASN A 269 -14.40 2.16 36.16
C ASN A 269 -13.96 3.24 35.16
N LYS A 270 -14.15 4.52 35.47
CA LYS A 270 -13.68 5.62 34.64
C LYS A 270 -12.33 6.15 35.14
N PRO A 271 -11.44 6.60 34.23
CA PRO A 271 -10.15 7.13 34.63
C PRO A 271 -10.29 8.43 35.42
N THR A 272 -9.56 8.51 36.52
CA THR A 272 -9.40 9.73 37.34
C THR A 272 -8.15 10.50 36.90
N ASP A 273 -7.93 11.68 37.47
CA ASP A 273 -6.70 12.46 37.23
C ASP A 273 -5.51 11.95 38.07
N GLU A 274 -5.76 11.00 38.97
CA GLU A 274 -4.71 10.40 39.79
C GLU A 274 -4.02 9.26 39.02
N LEU A 275 -2.72 9.39 38.77
CA LEU A 275 -1.92 8.36 38.10
C LEU A 275 -1.22 7.47 39.13
N ALA A 276 -1.20 6.16 38.85
CA ALA A 276 -0.45 5.17 39.60
C ALA A 276 0.70 4.63 38.76
N LEU A 277 1.88 4.49 39.37
CA LEU A 277 2.99 3.74 38.81
C LEU A 277 2.62 2.25 38.80
N VAL A 278 2.55 1.67 37.60
CA VAL A 278 2.15 0.28 37.40
C VAL A 278 3.39 -0.61 37.31
N ALA A 279 4.38 -0.16 36.54
CA ALA A 279 5.61 -0.90 36.29
C ALA A 279 6.72 0.06 35.89
N ARG A 280 7.97 -0.38 36.02
CA ARG A 280 9.14 0.28 35.45
C ARG A 280 9.84 -0.71 34.55
N TYR A 281 10.31 -0.24 33.40
CA TYR A 281 11.01 -1.06 32.42
C TYR A 281 12.43 -0.53 32.23
N ASP A 282 13.37 -1.44 32.04
CA ASP A 282 14.68 -1.14 31.47
C ASP A 282 14.87 -1.98 30.22
N ASN A 283 14.77 -1.31 29.06
CA ASN A 283 15.01 -1.88 27.75
C ASN A 283 14.17 -3.16 27.49
N GLY A 284 12.87 -3.04 27.74
CA GLY A 284 11.87 -4.09 27.55
C GLY A 284 11.72 -5.06 28.72
N VAL A 285 12.58 -4.99 29.73
CA VAL A 285 12.51 -5.86 30.92
C VAL A 285 11.87 -5.10 32.07
N GLU A 286 10.83 -5.66 32.67
CA GLU A 286 10.23 -5.08 33.87
C GLU A 286 11.21 -5.19 35.06
N VAL A 287 11.44 -4.08 35.76
CA VAL A 287 12.34 -4.00 36.91
C VAL A 287 11.57 -3.69 38.19
N PRO A 288 12.04 -4.16 39.36
CA PRO A 288 11.36 -3.91 40.63
C PRO A 288 11.20 -2.42 40.93
N LEU A 289 10.01 -2.02 41.40
CA LEU A 289 9.67 -0.64 41.76
C LEU A 289 10.34 -0.15 43.07
N LYS A 290 10.97 -1.04 43.83
CA LYS A 290 11.56 -0.72 45.13
C LYS A 290 12.90 0.01 44.93
N ALA A 291 13.18 1.01 45.77
CA ALA A 291 14.39 1.84 45.69
C ALA A 291 15.63 0.97 45.48
N ALA A 292 16.29 1.15 44.33
CA ALA A 292 17.61 0.58 44.11
C ALA A 292 18.54 1.12 45.20
N ALA A 293 18.91 0.26 46.15
CA ALA A 293 20.14 0.44 46.88
C ALA A 293 21.28 0.55 45.86
N ALA A 294 22.29 1.36 46.21
CA ALA A 294 23.44 1.75 45.39
C ALA A 294 23.96 0.67 44.41
N PRO A 295 24.45 1.08 43.23
CA PRO A 295 24.69 0.19 42.09
C PRO A 295 25.72 -0.87 42.44
N ALA A 296 25.32 -2.14 42.36
CA ALA A 296 26.27 -3.19 42.00
C ALA A 296 26.67 -2.94 40.54
N ALA A 297 27.96 -2.74 40.29
CA ALA A 297 28.59 -2.39 39.02
C ALA A 297 27.73 -2.71 37.78
N ALA A 298 27.05 -1.69 37.24
CA ALA A 298 26.36 -1.80 35.97
C ALA A 298 27.42 -2.04 34.89
N THR A 299 27.45 -3.24 34.31
CA THR A 299 28.00 -3.42 32.96
C THR A 299 27.28 -2.40 32.08
N ASN A 300 28.02 -1.47 31.46
CA ASN A 300 27.46 -0.44 30.58
C ASN A 300 27.01 -1.08 29.26
N VAL A 301 25.99 -1.95 29.34
CA VAL A 301 25.40 -2.66 28.20
C VAL A 301 24.91 -1.66 27.19
N GLN A 302 24.31 -0.56 27.64
CA GLN A 302 23.85 0.51 26.74
C GLN A 302 24.99 1.15 25.96
N GLY A 303 26.08 1.56 26.60
CA GLY A 303 27.23 2.12 25.90
C GLY A 303 27.89 1.13 24.93
N CYS A 304 27.85 -0.17 25.24
CA CYS A 304 28.29 -1.22 24.34
C CYS A 304 27.40 -1.32 23.09
N VAL A 305 26.08 -1.33 23.26
CA VAL A 305 25.11 -1.36 22.14
C VAL A 305 25.20 -0.09 21.30
N ASP A 306 25.27 1.08 21.92
CA ASP A 306 25.40 2.37 21.22
C ASP A 306 26.67 2.39 20.35
N THR A 307 27.78 1.84 20.84
CA THR A 307 29.02 1.73 20.07
C THR A 307 28.87 0.79 18.87
N ARG A 308 28.11 -0.30 19.01
CA ARG A 308 27.80 -1.23 17.90
C ARG A 308 26.90 -0.61 16.85
N VAL A 309 25.90 0.17 17.26
CA VAL A 309 25.04 0.94 16.35
C VAL A 309 25.88 1.92 15.53
N VAL A 310 26.77 2.67 16.18
CA VAL A 310 27.68 3.60 15.49
C VAL A 310 28.60 2.84 14.52
N ALA A 311 29.21 1.73 14.95
CA ALA A 311 30.09 0.93 14.10
C ALA A 311 29.35 0.35 12.88
N PHE A 312 28.12 -0.14 13.07
CA PHE A 312 27.28 -0.64 11.99
C PHE A 312 26.95 0.44 10.98
N ARG A 313 26.56 1.63 11.43
CA ARG A 313 26.27 2.79 10.55
C ARG A 313 27.50 3.24 9.76
N ILE A 314 28.69 3.22 10.38
CA ILE A 314 29.95 3.50 9.66
C ILE A 314 30.24 2.45 8.57
N GLN A 315 29.93 1.17 8.81
CA GLN A 315 30.27 0.08 7.89
C GLN A 315 29.24 -0.11 6.77
N GLN A 316 27.95 -0.02 7.10
CA GLN A 316 26.84 -0.36 6.20
C GLN A 316 26.16 0.89 5.62
N GLY A 317 26.52 2.08 6.10
CA GLY A 317 25.90 3.34 5.74
C GLY A 317 24.75 3.72 6.67
N ASP A 318 24.51 5.02 6.79
CA ASP A 318 23.49 5.58 7.70
C ASP A 318 22.04 5.20 7.30
N ASP A 319 21.84 4.79 6.04
CA ASP A 319 20.53 4.44 5.50
C ASP A 319 20.14 2.97 5.74
N GLU A 320 21.03 2.13 6.29
CA GLU A 320 20.72 0.72 6.54
C GLU A 320 19.92 0.47 7.83
N VAL A 321 18.93 -0.42 7.71
CA VAL A 321 17.97 -0.69 8.79
C VAL A 321 18.55 -1.68 9.78
N ILE A 322 18.71 -1.24 11.03
CA ILE A 322 19.02 -2.14 12.14
C ILE A 322 17.72 -2.80 12.61
N THR A 323 17.63 -4.12 12.47
CA THR A 323 16.45 -4.88 12.87
C THR A 323 16.38 -5.08 14.39
N ALA A 324 15.19 -5.34 14.91
CA ALA A 324 14.99 -5.64 16.34
C ALA A 324 15.76 -6.90 16.78
N ASP A 325 15.88 -7.90 15.90
CA ASP A 325 16.60 -9.16 16.17
C ASP A 325 18.11 -8.91 16.30
N GLN A 326 18.69 -8.13 15.37
CA GLN A 326 20.10 -7.77 15.40
C GLN A 326 20.47 -6.95 16.63
N LEU A 327 19.58 -6.06 17.08
CA LEU A 327 19.73 -5.34 18.36
C LEU A 327 19.64 -6.29 19.56
N GLY A 328 18.72 -7.26 19.52
CA GLY A 328 18.60 -8.28 20.56
C GLY A 328 19.87 -9.13 20.71
N GLU A 329 20.50 -9.50 19.59
CA GLU A 329 21.78 -10.21 19.57
C GLU A 329 22.90 -9.36 20.19
N TRP A 330 23.02 -8.09 19.79
CA TRP A 330 24.04 -7.20 20.34
C TRP A 330 23.86 -6.93 21.83
N GLU A 331 22.63 -6.82 22.31
CA GLU A 331 22.34 -6.70 23.74
C GLU A 331 22.75 -7.97 24.51
N ALA A 332 22.48 -9.15 23.97
CA ALA A 332 22.89 -10.41 24.58
C ALA A 332 24.43 -10.51 24.65
N GLU A 333 25.11 -10.17 23.56
CA GLU A 333 26.57 -10.16 23.51
C GLU A 333 27.17 -9.13 24.48
N CYS A 334 26.61 -7.93 24.56
CA CYS A 334 27.06 -6.90 25.50
C CYS A 334 26.80 -7.29 26.95
N ARG A 335 25.73 -8.04 27.25
CA ARG A 335 25.48 -8.65 28.57
C ARG A 335 26.50 -9.74 28.91
N GLU A 336 26.97 -10.48 27.91
CA GLU A 336 28.07 -11.45 28.03
C GLU A 336 29.45 -10.76 28.13
N GLY A 337 29.52 -9.44 28.06
CA GLY A 337 30.76 -8.66 28.15
C GLY A 337 31.58 -8.62 26.85
N LYS A 338 31.00 -9.07 25.72
CA LYS A 338 31.63 -8.94 24.40
C LYS A 338 31.63 -7.47 24.00
N LYS A 339 32.78 -6.99 23.54
CA LYS A 339 32.93 -5.62 23.04
C LYS A 339 32.57 -5.56 21.54
N PRO A 340 32.16 -4.38 21.03
CA PRO A 340 31.99 -4.11 19.61
C PRO A 340 33.23 -4.43 18.79
#